data_AF-A0A9E4SZ86-F1
#
_entry.id   AF-A0A9E4SZ86-F1
#
_cell.length_a   1.000
_cell.length_b   1.000
_cell.length_c   1.000
_cell.angle_alpha   90.00
_cell.angle_beta   90.00
_cell.angle_gamma   90.00
#
_symmetry.space_group_name_H-M   'P 1'
#
loop_
_entity.id
_entity.type
_entity.pdbx_description
1 polymer ?
#
loop_
_entity_poly.entity_id
_entity_poly.type
_entity_poly.pdbx_seq_one_letter_code
_entity_poly.pdbx_strand_id
1 'polypeptide(L)'
;MPEPFRADHVGSLLRPPEVQEARAAFRDGSLNRDQLHQVQDKAILAALERQRSAGVDIFTDGEFRRTGFQNDMVEAVEGFVATEQPTVVRIWQGPGGEPQEQGTRQVVGAKLRRVRRLTEHQTNFLKEHAPGPVKMTVPSPSQFPAISYQTGVTEKFYPTRSDLLWELASIIKSEINALVNDGVAYIQIDAPR
;
A
#
# COMPACT_ATOMS: atom_id res chain seq x y z
N MET A 1 -33.15 10.46 -8.13
CA MET A 1 -32.32 11.09 -9.17
C MET A 1 -30.88 10.65 -8.93
N PRO A 2 -30.07 10.32 -9.94
CA PRO A 2 -28.64 10.09 -9.71
C PRO A 2 -28.04 11.34 -9.08
N GLU A 3 -27.21 11.18 -8.05
CA GLU A 3 -26.52 12.32 -7.46
C GLU A 3 -25.61 12.98 -8.51
N PRO A 4 -25.72 14.30 -8.72
CA PRO A 4 -24.98 14.99 -9.78
C PRO A 4 -23.47 15.04 -9.52
N PHE A 5 -23.04 14.88 -8.27
CA PHE A 5 -21.64 14.86 -7.87
C PHE A 5 -21.41 13.74 -6.85
N ARG A 6 -20.33 12.98 -7.04
CA ARG A 6 -19.91 11.93 -6.11
C ARG A 6 -18.67 12.40 -5.35
N ALA A 7 -18.75 12.50 -4.03
CA ALA A 7 -17.59 12.80 -3.18
C ALA A 7 -16.89 11.51 -2.74
N ASP A 8 -15.58 11.43 -2.94
CA ASP A 8 -14.70 10.44 -2.33
C ASP A 8 -13.34 11.10 -1.99
N HIS A 9 -12.43 10.33 -1.40
CA HIS A 9 -11.07 10.79 -1.10
C HIS A 9 -10.05 9.80 -1.66
N VAL A 10 -8.79 10.19 -1.82
CA VAL A 10 -7.78 9.44 -2.60
C VAL A 10 -7.51 8.03 -2.04
N GLY A 11 -7.51 7.84 -0.72
CA GLY A 11 -7.23 6.55 -0.09
C GLY A 11 -6.70 6.72 1.33
N SER A 12 -5.48 7.24 1.46
CA SER A 12 -4.85 7.46 2.76
C SER A 12 -5.55 8.56 3.56
N LEU A 13 -5.76 8.33 4.85
CA LEU A 13 -6.18 9.33 5.84
C LEU A 13 -5.02 9.64 6.81
N LEU A 14 -5.11 10.76 7.52
CA LEU A 14 -4.13 11.07 8.55
C LEU A 14 -4.21 10.01 9.65
N ARG A 15 -3.08 9.34 9.92
CA ARG A 15 -3.00 8.31 10.95
C ARG A 15 -3.26 8.93 12.33
N PRO A 16 -4.24 8.42 13.10
CA PRO A 16 -4.46 8.86 14.48
C PRO A 16 -3.22 8.66 15.37
N PRO A 17 -3.03 9.46 16.44
CA PRO A 17 -1.89 9.34 17.35
C PRO A 17 -1.65 7.92 17.86
N GLU A 18 -2.72 7.19 18.22
CA GLU A 18 -2.64 5.81 18.71
C GLU A 18 -2.05 4.85 17.68
N VAL A 19 -2.32 5.06 16.39
CA VAL A 19 -1.72 4.25 15.30
C VAL A 19 -0.26 4.61 15.12
N GLN A 20 0.12 5.89 15.29
CA GLN A 20 1.51 6.32 15.20
C GLN A 20 2.34 5.74 16.34
N GLU A 21 1.82 5.79 17.57
CA GLU A 21 2.41 5.21 18.77
C GLU A 21 2.56 3.69 18.65
N ALA A 22 1.49 2.97 18.27
CA ALA A 22 1.55 1.53 18.09
C ALA A 22 2.56 1.12 17.00
N ARG A 23 2.67 1.89 15.91
CA ARG A 23 3.68 1.64 14.88
C ARG A 23 5.10 1.92 15.39
N ALA A 24 5.30 2.87 16.30
CA ALA A 24 6.60 3.10 16.94
C ALA A 24 6.96 1.92 17.86
N ALA A 25 6.03 1.51 18.72
CA ALA A 25 6.15 0.34 19.59
C ALA A 25 6.38 -0.98 18.82
N PHE A 26 5.79 -1.12 17.63
CA PHE A 26 6.06 -2.28 16.78
C PHE A 26 7.50 -2.25 16.22
N ARG A 27 8.01 -1.07 15.86
CA ARG A 27 9.38 -0.91 15.35
C ARG A 27 10.44 -1.12 16.43
N ASP A 28 10.16 -0.77 17.68
CA ASP A 28 11.08 -0.98 18.81
C ASP A 28 10.97 -2.38 19.43
N GLY A 29 9.99 -3.18 19.00
CA GLY A 29 9.78 -4.56 19.45
C GLY A 29 8.99 -4.69 20.75
N SER A 30 8.50 -3.59 21.35
CA SER A 30 7.64 -3.61 22.54
C SER A 30 6.22 -4.05 22.27
N LEU A 31 5.80 -4.10 21.00
CA LEU A 31 4.46 -4.46 20.56
C LEU A 31 4.55 -5.46 19.40
N ASN A 32 3.75 -6.53 19.46
CA ASN A 32 3.74 -7.57 18.43
C ASN A 32 2.78 -7.23 17.27
N ARG A 33 2.82 -8.02 16.19
CA ARG A 33 2.02 -7.76 14.99
C ARG A 33 0.50 -7.79 15.25
N ASP A 34 0.03 -8.70 16.08
CA ASP A 34 -1.40 -8.83 16.38
C ASP A 34 -1.91 -7.65 17.20
N GLN A 35 -1.12 -7.19 18.17
CA GLN A 35 -1.41 -5.97 18.93
C GLN A 35 -1.42 -4.74 18.01
N LEU A 36 -0.52 -4.67 17.02
CA LEU A 36 -0.51 -3.56 16.06
C LEU A 36 -1.78 -3.57 15.23
N HIS A 37 -2.18 -4.77 14.77
CA HIS A 37 -3.40 -4.95 14.00
C HIS A 37 -4.64 -4.55 14.80
N GLN A 38 -4.74 -4.89 16.09
CA GLN A 38 -5.87 -4.49 16.94
C GLN A 38 -6.02 -2.97 17.04
N VAL A 39 -4.90 -2.23 17.22
CA VAL A 39 -4.94 -0.76 17.25
C VAL A 39 -5.35 -0.21 15.90
N GLN A 40 -4.82 -0.76 14.81
CA GLN A 40 -5.19 -0.37 13.44
C GLN A 40 -6.66 -0.65 13.15
N ASP A 41 -7.20 -1.80 13.55
CA ASP A 41 -8.61 -2.18 13.34
C ASP A 41 -9.56 -1.22 14.04
N LYS A 42 -9.27 -0.88 15.30
CA LYS A 42 -10.04 0.13 16.04
C LYS A 42 -10.02 1.49 15.30
N ALA A 43 -8.86 1.90 14.80
CA ALA A 43 -8.74 3.14 14.05
C ALA A 43 -9.47 3.09 12.70
N ILE A 44 -9.42 1.95 11.99
CA ILE A 44 -10.13 1.76 10.72
C ILE A 44 -11.65 1.85 10.95
N LEU A 45 -12.19 1.19 11.98
CA LEU A 45 -13.61 1.30 12.32
C LEU A 45 -14.03 2.74 12.60
N ALA A 46 -13.23 3.50 13.36
CA ALA A 46 -13.48 4.92 13.59
C ALA A 46 -13.40 5.75 12.30
N ALA A 47 -12.49 5.42 11.39
CA ALA A 47 -12.39 6.08 10.09
C ALA A 47 -13.57 5.77 9.16
N LEU A 48 -14.08 4.53 9.17
CA LEU A 48 -15.29 4.15 8.43
C LEU A 48 -16.50 4.94 8.93
N GLU A 49 -16.65 5.06 10.25
CA GLU A 49 -17.73 5.83 10.86
C GLU A 49 -17.61 7.33 10.56
N ARG A 50 -16.39 7.88 10.55
CA ARG A 50 -16.15 9.27 10.15
C ARG A 50 -16.47 9.51 8.68
N GLN A 51 -16.09 8.59 7.78
CA GLN A 51 -16.44 8.66 6.35
C GLN A 51 -17.97 8.67 6.18
N ARG A 52 -18.68 7.78 6.87
CA ARG A 52 -20.14 7.70 6.87
C ARG A 52 -20.77 9.00 7.38
N SER A 53 -20.29 9.51 8.52
CA SER A 53 -20.79 10.76 9.13
C SER A 53 -20.51 12.00 8.27
N ALA A 54 -19.48 11.96 7.43
CA ALA A 54 -19.16 13.03 6.48
C ALA A 54 -19.98 12.96 5.18
N GLY A 55 -20.84 11.94 5.02
CA GLY A 55 -21.64 11.72 3.80
C GLY A 55 -20.82 11.17 2.63
N VAL A 56 -19.71 10.46 2.89
CA VAL A 56 -18.96 9.75 1.86
C VAL A 56 -19.52 8.33 1.70
N ASP A 57 -19.96 7.98 0.50
CA ASP A 57 -20.56 6.67 0.21
C ASP A 57 -19.56 5.58 -0.22
N ILE A 58 -18.29 5.95 -0.40
CA ILE A 58 -17.21 5.05 -0.82
C ILE A 58 -16.17 4.96 0.28
N PHE A 59 -16.02 3.77 0.84
CA PHE A 59 -15.23 3.53 2.04
C PHE A 59 -13.83 3.03 1.70
N THR A 60 -12.86 3.43 2.52
CA THR A 60 -11.48 2.93 2.52
C THR A 60 -11.04 2.69 3.96
N ASP A 61 -9.95 1.94 4.15
CA ASP A 61 -9.33 1.72 5.46
C ASP A 61 -8.42 2.89 5.90
N GLY A 62 -8.37 3.98 5.13
CA GLY A 62 -7.46 5.09 5.36
C GLY A 62 -5.97 4.72 5.18
N GLU A 63 -5.68 3.52 4.66
CA GLU A 63 -4.33 2.96 4.50
C GLU A 63 -3.52 2.89 5.80
N PHE A 64 -4.18 2.75 6.96
CA PHE A 64 -3.52 2.77 8.28
C PHE A 64 -2.54 1.60 8.49
N ARG A 65 -2.75 0.49 7.78
CA ARG A 65 -1.88 -0.69 7.80
C ARG A 65 -0.60 -0.48 7.00
N ARG A 66 -0.63 0.37 5.97
CA ARG A 66 0.52 0.61 5.09
C ARG A 66 1.50 1.56 5.73
N THR A 67 2.78 1.30 5.52
CA THR A 67 3.85 2.26 5.82
C THR A 67 3.96 3.30 4.70
N GLY A 68 3.86 2.86 3.45
CA GLY A 68 3.71 3.69 2.25
C GLY A 68 2.89 2.95 1.20
N PHE A 69 2.31 3.68 0.25
CA PHE A 69 1.35 3.14 -0.73
C PHE A 69 1.88 1.96 -1.56
N GLN A 70 3.19 1.92 -1.80
CA GLN A 70 3.87 0.87 -2.58
C GLN A 70 4.33 -0.34 -1.75
N ASN A 71 4.26 -0.27 -0.42
CA ASN A 71 4.95 -1.24 0.45
C ASN A 71 4.28 -2.63 0.47
N ASP A 72 2.99 -2.73 0.14
CA ASP A 72 2.31 -4.02 0.02
C ASP A 72 3.01 -4.96 -0.98
N MET A 73 3.63 -4.41 -2.04
CA MET A 73 4.41 -5.20 -3.00
C MET A 73 5.61 -5.87 -2.32
N VAL A 74 6.40 -5.10 -1.57
CA VAL A 74 7.60 -5.60 -0.90
C VAL A 74 7.24 -6.56 0.24
N GLU A 75 6.13 -6.32 0.93
CA GLU A 75 5.69 -7.14 2.07
C GLU A 75 4.97 -8.45 1.64
N ALA A 76 4.44 -8.52 0.43
CA ALA A 76 3.68 -9.69 -0.06
C ALA A 76 4.43 -10.54 -1.10
N VAL A 77 5.59 -10.07 -1.57
CA VAL A 77 6.35 -10.69 -2.66
C VAL A 77 7.80 -10.90 -2.21
N GLU A 78 8.24 -12.15 -2.23
CA GLU A 78 9.65 -12.50 -2.04
C GLU A 78 10.50 -12.09 -3.25
N GLY A 79 11.79 -11.86 -3.00
CA GLY A 79 12.78 -11.52 -4.02
C GLY A 79 13.26 -10.07 -3.95
N PHE A 80 12.66 -9.25 -3.09
CA PHE A 80 13.25 -7.98 -2.65
C PHE A 80 14.35 -8.22 -1.62
N VAL A 81 15.47 -7.51 -1.77
CA VAL A 81 16.61 -7.53 -0.85
C VAL A 81 17.00 -6.11 -0.47
N ALA A 82 17.54 -5.95 0.73
CA ALA A 82 18.06 -4.67 1.19
C ALA A 82 19.27 -4.24 0.36
N THR A 83 19.38 -2.95 0.10
CA THR A 83 20.56 -2.32 -0.53
C THR A 83 21.02 -1.12 0.28
N GLU A 84 22.34 -0.93 0.37
CA GLU A 84 22.95 0.24 1.03
C GLU A 84 22.72 1.53 0.23
N GLN A 85 22.54 1.40 -1.09
CA GLN A 85 22.35 2.54 -1.99
C GLN A 85 20.96 2.48 -2.62
N PRO A 86 20.02 3.34 -2.16
CA PRO A 86 18.69 3.39 -2.77
C PRO A 86 18.80 3.82 -4.25
N THR A 87 18.04 3.15 -5.12
CA THR A 87 18.01 3.45 -6.57
C THR A 87 17.47 4.86 -6.84
N VAL A 88 16.53 5.31 -6.01
CA VAL A 88 15.90 6.63 -6.09
C VAL A 88 15.74 7.18 -4.68
N VAL A 89 16.10 8.44 -4.49
CA VAL A 89 15.83 9.21 -3.27
C VAL A 89 14.89 10.35 -3.64
N ARG A 90 13.77 10.47 -2.92
CA ARG A 90 12.83 11.59 -3.01
C ARG A 90 12.98 12.43 -1.75
N ILE A 91 12.85 13.74 -1.87
CA ILE A 91 12.77 14.63 -0.70
C ILE A 91 11.30 14.95 -0.48
N TRP A 92 10.79 14.64 0.71
CA TRP A 92 9.43 14.96 1.10
C TRP A 92 9.44 15.91 2.29
N GLN A 93 8.60 16.95 2.23
CA GLN A 93 8.40 17.89 3.32
C GLN A 93 6.90 18.02 3.60
N GLY A 94 6.49 17.64 4.81
CA GLY A 94 5.12 17.85 5.29
C GLY A 94 4.87 19.29 5.72
N PRO A 95 3.61 19.71 5.86
CA PRO A 95 3.28 21.03 6.42
C PRO A 95 3.89 21.20 7.81
N GLY A 96 4.83 22.15 7.96
CA GLY A 96 5.55 22.41 9.22
C GLY A 96 6.62 21.39 9.60
N GLY A 97 6.99 20.46 8.71
CA GLY A 97 8.07 19.49 8.93
C GLY A 97 9.38 19.86 8.24
N GLU A 98 10.47 19.27 8.70
CA GLU A 98 11.76 19.32 7.99
C GLU A 98 11.76 18.39 6.76
N PRO A 99 12.48 18.74 5.68
CA PRO A 99 12.66 17.86 4.54
C PRO A 99 13.28 16.52 4.94
N GLN A 100 12.69 15.42 4.49
CA GLN A 100 13.16 14.06 4.75
C GLN A 100 13.45 13.34 3.45
N GLU A 101 14.62 12.70 3.38
CA GLU A 101 14.94 11.77 2.31
C GLU A 101 14.14 10.48 2.47
N GLN A 102 13.36 10.15 1.46
CA GLN A 102 12.64 8.89 1.32
C GLN A 102 13.15 8.17 0.09
N GLY A 103 13.93 7.12 0.32
CA GLY A 103 14.38 6.20 -0.72
C GLY A 103 13.98 4.77 -0.41
N THR A 104 13.56 4.03 -1.43
CA THR A 104 13.32 2.60 -1.27
C THR A 104 14.65 1.87 -1.27
N ARG A 105 15.07 1.37 -0.11
CA ARG A 105 16.28 0.54 0.05
C ARG A 105 16.03 -0.94 -0.24
N GLN A 106 15.06 -1.24 -1.10
CA GLN A 106 14.63 -2.58 -1.46
C GLN A 106 14.69 -2.73 -2.98
N VAL A 107 15.59 -3.60 -3.43
CA VAL A 107 15.83 -3.89 -4.84
C VAL A 107 15.50 -5.33 -5.14
N VAL A 108 15.19 -5.65 -6.40
CA VAL A 108 14.91 -7.02 -6.79
C VAL A 108 16.22 -7.77 -6.92
N GLY A 109 16.47 -8.70 -6.00
CA GLY A 109 17.67 -9.53 -5.88
C GLY A 109 17.42 -11.03 -6.03
N ALA A 110 16.20 -11.44 -6.40
CA ALA A 110 15.86 -12.79 -6.84
C ALA A 110 14.65 -12.75 -7.80
N LYS A 111 14.24 -13.92 -8.31
CA LYS A 111 12.94 -14.04 -9.00
C LYS A 111 11.80 -13.73 -8.03
N LEU A 112 10.87 -12.88 -8.47
CA LEU A 112 9.74 -12.46 -7.66
C LEU A 112 8.79 -13.63 -7.45
N ARG A 113 8.37 -13.84 -6.19
CA ARG A 113 7.39 -14.87 -5.84
C ARG A 113 6.39 -14.30 -4.86
N ARG A 114 5.14 -14.15 -5.31
CA ARG A 114 4.04 -13.72 -4.45
C ARG A 114 3.76 -14.81 -3.40
N VAL A 115 3.88 -14.48 -2.13
CA VAL A 115 3.64 -15.41 -1.00
C VAL A 115 2.25 -15.26 -0.39
N ARG A 116 1.64 -14.10 -0.57
CA ARG A 116 0.29 -13.78 -0.11
C ARG A 116 -0.35 -12.73 -1.01
N ARG A 117 -1.63 -12.42 -0.83
CA ARG A 117 -2.25 -11.31 -1.59
C ARG A 117 -1.74 -9.97 -1.10
N LEU A 118 -1.62 -8.99 -2.00
CA LEU A 118 -1.07 -7.68 -1.66
C LEU A 118 -1.98 -6.97 -0.65
N THR A 119 -3.28 -6.93 -0.95
CA THR A 119 -4.27 -6.18 -0.16
C THR A 119 -5.07 -7.06 0.80
N GLU A 120 -4.62 -8.28 1.09
CA GLU A 120 -5.45 -9.30 1.77
C GLU A 120 -5.99 -8.84 3.13
N HIS A 121 -5.14 -8.19 3.94
CA HIS A 121 -5.50 -7.73 5.27
C HIS A 121 -6.54 -6.61 5.21
N GLN A 122 -6.37 -5.68 4.27
CA GLN A 122 -7.26 -4.54 4.07
C GLN A 122 -8.61 -5.01 3.51
N THR A 123 -8.57 -5.87 2.48
CA THR A 123 -9.78 -6.29 1.75
C THR A 123 -10.68 -7.14 2.66
N ASN A 124 -10.11 -8.09 3.41
CA ASN A 124 -10.89 -8.94 4.32
C ASN A 124 -11.59 -8.11 5.40
N PHE A 125 -10.88 -7.18 6.03
CA PHE A 125 -11.43 -6.33 7.08
C PHE A 125 -12.52 -5.39 6.55
N LEU A 126 -12.29 -4.76 5.39
CA LEU A 126 -13.28 -3.86 4.78
C LEU A 126 -14.54 -4.61 4.32
N LYS A 127 -14.43 -5.84 3.81
CA LYS A 127 -15.60 -6.65 3.43
C LYS A 127 -16.50 -6.97 4.63
N GLU A 128 -15.91 -7.11 5.82
CA GLU A 128 -16.67 -7.40 7.05
C GLU A 128 -17.30 -6.16 7.67
N HIS A 129 -16.62 -5.01 7.62
CA HIS A 129 -16.97 -3.85 8.44
C HIS A 129 -17.40 -2.60 7.68
N ALA A 130 -17.13 -2.48 6.37
CA ALA A 130 -17.53 -1.29 5.63
C ALA A 130 -19.05 -1.26 5.44
N PRO A 131 -19.72 -0.13 5.72
CA PRO A 131 -21.18 -0.03 5.63
C PRO A 131 -21.69 0.17 4.18
N GLY A 132 -20.80 0.11 3.18
CA GLY A 132 -21.12 0.36 1.78
C GLY A 132 -19.97 -0.02 0.84
N PRO A 133 -20.04 0.41 -0.44
CA PRO A 133 -19.02 0.10 -1.43
C PRO A 133 -17.61 0.51 -0.97
N VAL A 134 -16.64 -0.36 -1.22
CA VAL A 134 -15.24 -0.13 -0.83
C VAL A 134 -14.40 0.26 -2.05
N LYS A 135 -13.46 1.17 -1.84
CA LYS A 135 -12.39 1.45 -2.79
C LYS A 135 -11.08 0.86 -2.28
N MET A 136 -10.37 0.14 -3.15
CA MET A 136 -9.04 -0.37 -2.88
C MET A 136 -8.00 0.30 -3.78
N THR A 137 -6.93 0.80 -3.18
CA THR A 137 -5.78 1.36 -3.91
C THR A 137 -4.73 0.27 -4.13
N VAL A 138 -4.18 0.19 -5.34
CA VAL A 138 -3.04 -0.67 -5.70
C VAL A 138 -1.96 0.16 -6.37
N PRO A 139 -0.68 -0.10 -6.10
CA PRO A 139 0.40 0.63 -6.76
C PRO A 139 0.49 0.27 -8.24
N SER A 140 0.75 1.24 -9.11
CA SER A 140 1.07 0.98 -10.50
C SER A 140 2.34 0.13 -10.61
N PRO A 141 2.39 -0.89 -11.48
CA PRO A 141 3.61 -1.66 -11.69
C PRO A 141 4.74 -0.81 -12.30
N SER A 142 4.42 0.30 -12.98
CA SER A 142 5.38 1.12 -13.72
C SER A 142 6.42 1.84 -12.86
N GLN A 143 6.15 2.05 -11.57
CA GLN A 143 7.07 2.77 -10.69
C GLN A 143 8.20 1.87 -10.16
N PHE A 144 7.94 0.58 -9.99
CA PHE A 144 8.85 -0.35 -9.34
C PHE A 144 10.16 -0.56 -10.11
N PRO A 145 10.19 -0.64 -11.45
CA PRO A 145 11.46 -0.70 -12.19
C PRO A 145 12.34 0.55 -11.98
N ALA A 146 11.76 1.71 -11.64
CA ALA A 146 12.55 2.89 -11.34
C ALA A 146 13.16 2.83 -9.94
N ILE A 147 12.41 2.34 -8.95
CA ILE A 147 12.84 2.36 -7.53
C ILE A 147 13.55 1.07 -7.08
N SER A 148 13.37 -0.05 -7.78
CA SER A 148 13.83 -1.38 -7.33
C SER A 148 14.71 -2.13 -8.33
N TYR A 149 15.01 -1.57 -9.51
CA TYR A 149 15.96 -2.16 -10.46
C TYR A 149 17.37 -1.63 -10.20
N GLN A 150 18.31 -2.51 -9.86
CA GLN A 150 19.71 -2.16 -9.65
C GLN A 150 20.64 -2.99 -10.56
N THR A 151 21.43 -2.30 -11.40
CA THR A 151 22.47 -2.92 -12.24
C THR A 151 23.47 -3.71 -11.37
N GLY A 152 23.92 -4.88 -11.84
CA GLY A 152 24.76 -5.80 -11.06
C GLY A 152 24.01 -6.69 -10.06
N VAL A 153 22.75 -6.38 -9.75
CA VAL A 153 21.90 -7.15 -8.82
C VAL A 153 20.70 -7.73 -9.56
N THR A 154 19.81 -6.87 -10.05
CA THR A 154 18.52 -7.24 -10.64
C THR A 154 18.65 -7.91 -11.99
N GLU A 155 19.63 -7.49 -12.81
CA GLU A 155 19.85 -8.01 -14.17
C GLU A 155 20.10 -9.53 -14.22
N LYS A 156 20.57 -10.11 -13.10
CA LYS A 156 20.77 -11.56 -12.95
C LYS A 156 19.46 -12.36 -12.99
N PHE A 157 18.35 -11.71 -12.70
CA PHE A 157 17.01 -12.33 -12.65
C PHE A 157 16.06 -11.74 -13.68
N TYR A 158 16.22 -10.46 -13.99
CA TYR A 158 15.41 -9.71 -14.97
C TYR A 158 16.37 -8.86 -15.83
N PRO A 159 16.75 -9.33 -17.04
CA PRO A 159 17.80 -8.70 -17.85
C PRO A 159 17.57 -7.22 -18.15
N THR A 160 16.32 -6.80 -18.22
CA THR A 160 15.94 -5.40 -18.44
C THR A 160 14.91 -4.92 -17.43
N ARG A 161 14.79 -3.59 -17.28
CA ARG A 161 13.68 -2.97 -16.54
C ARG A 161 12.31 -3.39 -17.08
N SER A 162 12.21 -3.67 -18.39
CA SER A 162 10.97 -4.13 -19.02
C SER A 162 10.63 -5.57 -18.62
N ASP A 163 11.61 -6.46 -18.50
CA ASP A 163 11.39 -7.82 -18.00
C ASP A 163 10.85 -7.79 -16.57
N LEU A 164 11.44 -6.93 -15.73
CA LEU A 164 10.95 -6.72 -14.37
C LEU A 164 9.54 -6.12 -14.37
N LEU A 165 9.27 -5.13 -15.22
CA LEU A 165 7.95 -4.51 -15.35
C LEU A 165 6.85 -5.54 -15.67
N TRP A 166 7.12 -6.46 -16.59
CA TRP A 166 6.14 -7.48 -16.98
C TRP A 166 5.80 -8.45 -15.84
N GLU A 167 6.79 -8.83 -15.04
CA GLU A 167 6.56 -9.64 -13.83
C GLU A 167 5.67 -8.88 -12.83
N LEU A 168 6.02 -7.64 -12.51
CA LEU A 168 5.26 -6.81 -11.57
C LEU A 168 3.83 -6.55 -12.07
N ALA A 169 3.67 -6.31 -13.38
CA ALA A 169 2.36 -6.15 -13.99
C ALA A 169 1.51 -7.42 -13.87
N SER A 170 2.10 -8.61 -13.99
CA SER A 170 1.42 -9.89 -13.76
C SER A 170 0.93 -10.03 -12.31
N ILE A 171 1.76 -9.62 -11.34
CA ILE A 171 1.41 -9.62 -9.91
C ILE A 171 0.24 -8.67 -9.63
N ILE A 172 0.32 -7.42 -10.11
CA ILE A 172 -0.76 -6.43 -9.94
C ILE A 172 -2.05 -6.88 -10.65
N LYS A 173 -1.95 -7.40 -11.88
CA LYS A 173 -3.12 -7.95 -12.59
C LYS A 173 -3.78 -9.08 -11.80
N SER A 174 -2.99 -9.95 -11.20
CA SER A 174 -3.49 -11.04 -10.35
C SER A 174 -4.18 -10.51 -9.08
N GLU A 175 -3.69 -9.42 -8.49
CA GLU A 175 -4.36 -8.77 -7.35
C GLU A 175 -5.68 -8.10 -7.77
N ILE A 176 -5.68 -7.38 -8.89
CA ILE A 176 -6.89 -6.73 -9.44
C ILE A 176 -7.97 -7.79 -9.70
N ASN A 177 -7.63 -8.91 -10.33
CA ASN A 177 -8.58 -10.00 -10.55
C ASN A 177 -9.14 -10.56 -9.23
N ALA A 178 -8.30 -10.68 -8.20
CA ALA A 178 -8.76 -11.15 -6.89
C ALA A 178 -9.71 -10.13 -6.21
N LEU A 179 -9.41 -8.83 -6.31
CA LEU A 179 -10.29 -7.76 -5.84
C LEU A 179 -11.64 -7.76 -6.57
N VAL A 180 -11.65 -7.95 -7.89
CA VAL A 180 -12.89 -8.09 -8.67
C VAL A 180 -13.70 -9.31 -8.20
N ASN A 181 -13.05 -10.44 -7.98
CA ASN A 181 -13.70 -11.66 -7.47
C ASN A 181 -14.23 -11.49 -6.04
N ASP A 182 -13.63 -10.59 -5.25
CA ASP A 182 -14.13 -10.20 -3.92
C ASP A 182 -15.34 -9.27 -3.96
N GLY A 183 -15.72 -8.78 -5.16
CA GLY A 183 -16.79 -7.80 -5.32
C GLY A 183 -16.34 -6.34 -5.15
N VAL A 184 -15.03 -6.07 -5.12
CA VAL A 184 -14.51 -4.70 -5.05
C VAL A 184 -14.67 -4.03 -6.42
N ALA A 185 -15.69 -3.19 -6.55
CA ALA A 185 -16.03 -2.53 -7.81
C ALA A 185 -15.16 -1.30 -8.12
N TYR A 186 -14.50 -0.71 -7.12
CA TYR A 186 -13.66 0.47 -7.29
C TYR A 186 -12.21 0.18 -6.91
N ILE A 187 -11.39 -0.03 -7.94
CA ILE A 187 -9.96 -0.28 -7.79
C ILE A 187 -9.20 0.90 -8.39
N GLN A 188 -8.43 1.60 -7.56
CA GLN A 188 -7.61 2.75 -7.97
C GLN A 188 -6.16 2.29 -8.17
N ILE A 189 -5.56 2.65 -9.30
CA ILE A 189 -4.16 2.35 -9.60
C ILE A 189 -3.33 3.62 -9.41
N ASP A 190 -2.50 3.64 -8.38
CA ASP A 190 -1.70 4.81 -8.03
C ASP A 190 -0.41 4.87 -8.84
N ALA A 191 -0.25 5.92 -9.64
CA ALA A 191 0.93 6.17 -10.46
C ALA A 191 1.47 7.61 -10.27
N PRO A 192 1.79 8.05 -9.04
CA PRO A 192 2.38 9.36 -8.82
C PRO A 192 3.75 9.44 -9.52
N ARG A 193 4.03 10.56 -10.19
CA ARG A 193 5.32 10.85 -10.80
C ARG A 193 6.16 11.68 -9.85
#